data_AF-A0A3M2CWF9-F1
#
_entry.id   AF-A0A3M2CWF9-F1
#
_cell.length_a   1.000
_cell.length_b   1.000
_cell.length_c   1.000
_cell.angle_alpha   90.00
_cell.angle_beta   90.00
_cell.angle_gamma   90.00
#
_symmetry.space_group_name_H-M   'P 1'
#
loop_
_entity.id
_entity.type
_entity.pdbx_description
1 polymer ?
#
loop_
_entity_poly.entity_id
_entity_poly.type
_entity_poly.pdbx_seq_one_letter_code
_entity_poly.pdbx_strand_id
1 'polypeptide(L)'
;MIMKMGLSERGYTTTTLIVMMTLFSLAMLAVAPSIQQEVQRQKELEAIRRGEEVAEAIREYINFYQGTRLPSSIEDLLEGLPQGTKRRQILRPSAAIDPLSEDGKWLLVGPESPVLRKFARRVQNHMGGALPSSENVHPNILNQVGVFITSTDTEPDESEDSSEDTDLGYSELRTDSSPFVGVVSQSRAKSVIAYYGIENHSKWIFTPLFRGSNATTINFNQKKIPENDSLTVPIER
;
A
#
# COMPACT_ATOMS: atom_id res chain seq x y z
N MET A 1 -15.36 -78.78 -25.72
CA MET A 1 -16.12 -78.21 -24.59
C MET A 1 -15.56 -76.81 -24.36
N ILE A 2 -16.27 -75.78 -24.85
CA ILE A 2 -15.74 -74.40 -24.92
C ILE A 2 -16.25 -73.63 -23.70
N MET A 3 -15.32 -73.21 -22.84
CA MET A 3 -15.59 -72.43 -21.63
C MET A 3 -15.80 -70.97 -22.01
N LYS A 4 -17.02 -70.47 -21.78
CA LYS A 4 -17.42 -69.10 -22.07
C LYS A 4 -17.36 -68.30 -20.77
N MET A 5 -16.30 -67.50 -20.59
CA MET A 5 -16.19 -66.54 -19.48
C MET A 5 -17.07 -65.33 -19.79
N GLY A 6 -18.15 -65.16 -19.03
CA GLY A 6 -18.95 -63.94 -19.04
C GLY A 6 -18.27 -62.85 -18.21
N LEU A 7 -17.92 -61.73 -18.83
CA LEU A 7 -17.46 -60.55 -18.10
C LEU A 7 -18.65 -59.84 -17.45
N SER A 8 -18.61 -59.70 -16.13
CA SER A 8 -19.54 -58.87 -15.36
C SER A 8 -19.26 -57.38 -15.60
N GLU A 9 -19.95 -56.77 -16.56
CA GLU A 9 -19.75 -55.36 -16.98
C GLU A 9 -20.60 -54.32 -16.22
N ARG A 10 -21.29 -54.67 -15.12
CA ARG A 10 -22.27 -53.75 -14.48
C ARG A 10 -21.78 -52.99 -13.23
N GLY A 11 -20.50 -53.06 -12.86
CA GLY A 11 -19.96 -52.39 -11.66
C GLY A 11 -18.85 -51.35 -11.91
N TYR A 12 -18.29 -51.31 -13.11
CA TYR A 12 -17.11 -50.47 -13.39
C TYR A 12 -17.46 -49.01 -13.69
N THR A 13 -18.63 -48.70 -14.24
CA THR A 13 -19.01 -47.33 -14.60
C THR A 13 -19.14 -46.41 -13.39
N THR A 14 -19.75 -46.88 -12.30
CA THR A 14 -19.85 -46.11 -11.05
C THR A 14 -18.49 -45.91 -10.39
N THR A 15 -17.65 -46.96 -10.39
CA THR A 15 -16.29 -46.88 -9.84
C THR A 15 -15.44 -45.88 -10.62
N THR A 16 -15.48 -45.93 -11.95
CA THR A 16 -14.78 -44.98 -12.82
C THR A 16 -15.29 -43.54 -12.63
N LEU A 17 -16.60 -43.34 -12.46
CA LEU A 17 -17.17 -42.00 -12.20
C LEU A 17 -16.73 -41.45 -10.84
N ILE A 18 -16.73 -42.26 -9.78
CA ILE A 18 -16.26 -41.83 -8.46
C ILE A 18 -14.78 -41.49 -8.53
N VAL A 19 -13.96 -42.34 -9.16
CA VAL A 19 -12.52 -42.10 -9.34
C VAL A 19 -12.27 -40.80 -10.12
N MET A 20 -13.01 -40.57 -11.21
CA MET A 20 -12.89 -39.35 -12.01
C MET A 20 -13.36 -38.10 -11.26
N MET A 21 -14.43 -38.17 -10.49
CA MET A 21 -14.86 -37.08 -9.60
C MET A 21 -13.83 -36.79 -8.50
N THR A 22 -13.24 -37.82 -7.90
CA THR A 22 -12.19 -37.63 -6.88
C THR A 22 -10.90 -37.05 -7.47
N LEU A 23 -10.54 -37.42 -8.70
CA LEU A 23 -9.40 -36.80 -9.40
C LEU A 23 -9.69 -35.33 -9.71
N PHE A 24 -10.91 -35.02 -10.14
CA PHE A 24 -11.32 -33.64 -10.42
C PHE A 24 -11.34 -32.78 -9.15
N SER A 25 -11.87 -33.29 -8.03
CA SER A 25 -11.89 -32.53 -6.77
C SER A 25 -10.47 -32.27 -6.26
N LEU A 26 -9.57 -33.24 -6.38
CA LEU A 26 -8.17 -33.07 -6.00
C LEU A 26 -7.44 -32.05 -6.88
N ALA A 27 -7.74 -32.04 -8.19
CA ALA A 27 -7.21 -31.03 -9.11
C ALA A 27 -7.70 -29.61 -8.78
N MET A 28 -8.97 -29.45 -8.39
CA MET A 28 -9.53 -28.14 -8.04
C MET A 28 -8.91 -27.57 -6.75
N LEU A 29 -8.62 -28.43 -5.76
CA LEU A 29 -7.97 -28.02 -4.51
C LEU A 29 -6.58 -27.38 -4.75
N ALA A 30 -5.86 -27.85 -5.77
CA ALA A 30 -4.53 -27.33 -6.11
C ALA A 30 -4.52 -25.87 -6.59
N VAL A 31 -5.67 -25.35 -7.06
CA VAL A 31 -5.79 -23.97 -7.59
C VAL A 31 -6.32 -22.98 -6.54
N ALA A 32 -6.88 -23.44 -5.42
CA ALA A 32 -7.48 -22.57 -4.40
C ALA A 32 -6.55 -21.47 -3.82
N PRO A 33 -5.28 -21.75 -3.43
CA PRO A 33 -4.44 -20.73 -2.78
C PRO A 33 -4.04 -19.59 -3.72
N SER A 34 -3.92 -19.82 -5.02
CA SER A 34 -3.52 -18.77 -5.98
C SER A 34 -4.61 -17.71 -6.18
N ILE A 35 -5.89 -18.11 -6.11
CA ILE A 35 -7.02 -17.18 -6.24
C ILE A 35 -7.06 -16.22 -5.06
N GLN A 36 -6.85 -16.72 -3.83
CA GLN A 36 -6.85 -15.87 -2.63
C GLN A 36 -5.73 -14.83 -2.67
N GLN A 37 -4.52 -15.24 -3.11
CA GLN A 37 -3.39 -14.33 -3.27
C GLN A 37 -3.66 -13.27 -4.34
N GLU A 38 -4.26 -13.65 -5.47
CA GLU A 38 -4.59 -12.67 -6.51
C GLU A 38 -5.65 -11.68 -6.02
N VAL A 39 -6.70 -12.13 -5.33
CA VAL A 39 -7.71 -11.22 -4.74
C VAL A 39 -7.07 -10.28 -3.73
N GLN A 40 -6.19 -10.78 -2.85
CA GLN A 40 -5.46 -9.96 -1.90
C GLN A 40 -4.61 -8.91 -2.62
N ARG A 41 -3.83 -9.33 -3.61
CA ARG A 41 -2.99 -8.45 -4.42
C ARG A 41 -3.81 -7.35 -5.11
N GLN A 42 -4.97 -7.68 -5.65
CA GLN A 42 -5.86 -6.68 -6.27
C GLN A 42 -6.38 -5.67 -5.25
N LYS A 43 -6.76 -6.12 -4.05
CA LYS A 43 -7.14 -5.22 -2.95
C LYS A 43 -5.99 -4.32 -2.50
N GLU A 44 -4.77 -4.86 -2.43
CA GLU A 44 -3.56 -4.10 -2.09
C GLU A 44 -3.25 -3.02 -3.13
N LEU A 45 -3.30 -3.36 -4.42
CA LEU A 45 -3.14 -2.38 -5.50
C LEU A 45 -4.19 -1.28 -5.44
N GLU A 46 -5.44 -1.66 -5.16
CA GLU A 46 -6.51 -0.69 -4.99
C GLU A 46 -6.32 0.17 -3.73
N ALA A 47 -5.86 -0.41 -2.62
CA ALA A 47 -5.56 0.31 -1.39
C ALA A 47 -4.49 1.37 -1.63
N ILE A 48 -3.43 1.01 -2.33
CA ILE A 48 -2.38 1.95 -2.69
C ILE A 48 -2.92 3.06 -3.59
N ARG A 49 -3.69 2.72 -4.64
CA ARG A 49 -4.30 3.74 -5.52
C ARG A 49 -5.20 4.70 -4.74
N ARG A 50 -6.08 4.18 -3.88
CA ARG A 50 -7.01 4.98 -3.07
C ARG A 50 -6.26 5.81 -2.03
N GLY A 51 -5.26 5.23 -1.37
CA GLY A 51 -4.38 5.91 -0.42
C GLY A 51 -3.63 7.08 -1.07
N GLU A 52 -3.09 6.88 -2.27
CA GLU A 52 -2.43 7.96 -3.03
C GLU A 52 -3.40 9.08 -3.44
N GLU A 53 -4.65 8.75 -3.80
CA GLU A 53 -5.69 9.76 -4.04
C GLU A 53 -6.01 10.56 -2.77
N VAL A 54 -6.03 9.92 -1.60
CA VAL A 54 -6.17 10.62 -0.31
C VAL A 54 -4.97 11.53 -0.06
N ALA A 55 -3.74 11.03 -0.23
CA ALA A 55 -2.53 11.82 -0.05
C ALA A 55 -2.50 13.04 -1.00
N GLU A 56 -3.00 12.88 -2.23
CA GLU A 56 -3.12 13.95 -3.20
C GLU A 56 -4.19 14.99 -2.82
N ALA A 57 -5.33 14.54 -2.30
CA ALA A 57 -6.35 15.45 -1.75
C ALA A 57 -5.80 16.25 -0.55
N ILE A 58 -5.03 15.62 0.34
CA ILE A 58 -4.37 16.31 1.46
C ILE A 58 -3.41 17.38 0.92
N ARG A 59 -2.59 17.06 -0.10
CA ARG A 59 -1.69 18.02 -0.75
C ARG A 59 -2.43 19.26 -1.23
N GLU A 60 -3.54 19.04 -1.93
CA GLU A 60 -4.35 20.11 -2.49
C GLU A 60 -4.99 20.97 -1.40
N TYR A 61 -5.47 20.35 -0.32
CA TYR A 61 -6.00 21.05 0.85
C TYR A 61 -4.94 21.93 1.51
N ILE A 62 -3.76 21.38 1.76
CA ILE A 62 -2.62 22.11 2.35
C ILE A 62 -2.27 23.33 1.51
N ASN A 63 -2.16 23.16 0.19
CA ASN A 63 -1.78 24.26 -0.70
C ASN A 63 -2.85 25.35 -0.78
N PHE A 64 -4.13 24.96 -0.76
CA PHE A 64 -5.24 25.91 -0.79
C PHE A 64 -5.24 26.83 0.45
N TYR A 65 -4.98 26.25 1.63
CA TYR A 65 -4.87 27.01 2.89
C TYR A 65 -3.45 27.49 3.21
N GLN A 66 -2.55 27.51 2.21
CA GLN A 66 -1.16 28.01 2.36
C GLN A 66 -0.43 27.36 3.55
N GLY A 67 -0.68 26.06 3.77
CA GLY A 67 -0.10 25.28 4.86
C GLY A 67 -0.43 25.76 6.26
N THR A 68 -1.47 26.59 6.45
CA THR A 68 -1.89 27.07 7.78
C THR A 68 -2.94 26.14 8.41
N ARG A 69 -3.69 25.40 7.58
CA ARG A 69 -4.74 24.48 8.01
C ARG A 69 -4.49 23.08 7.46
N LEU A 70 -4.59 22.08 8.33
CA LEU A 70 -4.62 20.67 7.98
C LEU A 70 -6.07 20.17 7.97
N PRO A 71 -6.39 19.16 7.14
CA PRO A 71 -7.69 18.50 7.22
C PRO A 71 -7.83 17.86 8.59
N SER A 72 -9.02 17.96 9.18
CA SER A 72 -9.32 17.38 10.48
C SER A 72 -9.96 16.00 10.36
N SER A 73 -10.65 15.72 9.24
CA SER A 73 -11.17 14.38 8.96
C SER A 73 -11.20 14.08 7.46
N ILE A 74 -11.49 12.82 7.08
CA ILE A 74 -11.60 12.43 5.68
C ILE A 74 -12.80 13.11 5.00
N GLU A 75 -13.83 13.44 5.77
CA GLU A 75 -15.02 14.15 5.32
C GLU A 75 -14.70 15.58 4.85
N ASP A 76 -13.72 16.26 5.47
CA ASP A 76 -13.23 17.56 4.98
C ASP A 76 -12.69 17.46 3.55
N LEU A 77 -12.06 16.33 3.21
CA LEU A 77 -11.55 16.06 1.86
C LEU A 77 -12.66 15.69 0.88
N LEU A 78 -13.75 15.07 1.36
CA LEU A 78 -14.93 14.74 0.55
C LEU A 78 -15.80 15.97 0.24
N GLU A 79 -15.97 16.88 1.20
CA GLU A 79 -16.69 18.15 1.02
C GLU A 79 -16.00 19.01 -0.06
N GLY A 80 -14.68 18.93 -0.13
CA GLY A 80 -13.86 19.61 -1.12
C GLY A 80 -13.56 21.06 -0.77
N LEU A 81 -12.93 21.77 -1.71
CA LEU A 81 -12.44 23.13 -1.49
C LEU A 81 -13.41 24.18 -2.02
N PRO A 82 -13.57 25.33 -1.33
CA PRO A 82 -14.41 26.42 -1.82
C PRO A 82 -13.76 27.07 -3.05
N GLN A 83 -14.47 27.10 -4.17
CA GLN A 83 -14.08 27.76 -5.42
C GLN A 83 -15.18 28.75 -5.81
N GLY A 84 -15.23 29.89 -5.11
CA GLY A 84 -16.29 30.88 -5.25
C GLY A 84 -17.61 30.38 -4.65
N THR A 85 -18.64 30.22 -5.49
CA THR A 85 -19.98 29.76 -5.08
C THR A 85 -20.13 28.23 -5.10
N LYS A 86 -19.19 27.51 -5.70
CA LYS A 86 -19.19 26.05 -5.81
C LYS A 86 -18.04 25.46 -5.01
N ARG A 87 -18.18 24.19 -4.60
CA ARG A 87 -17.07 23.41 -4.07
C ARG A 87 -16.46 22.54 -5.15
N ARG A 88 -15.14 22.52 -5.20
CA ARG A 88 -14.38 21.63 -6.07
C ARG A 88 -14.04 20.38 -5.29
N GLN A 89 -14.51 19.24 -5.78
CA GLN A 89 -14.19 17.94 -5.21
C GLN A 89 -12.70 17.65 -5.40
N ILE A 90 -12.01 17.34 -4.30
CA ILE A 90 -10.58 16.99 -4.29
C ILE A 90 -10.36 15.48 -4.06
N LEU A 91 -11.31 14.81 -3.40
CA LEU A 91 -11.26 13.39 -3.12
C LEU A 91 -12.45 12.66 -3.76
N ARG A 92 -12.18 11.53 -4.41
CA ARG A 92 -13.22 10.63 -4.91
C ARG A 92 -13.86 9.90 -3.73
N PRO A 93 -15.20 9.69 -3.69
CA PRO A 93 -15.85 9.00 -2.57
C PRO A 93 -15.34 7.58 -2.34
N SER A 94 -14.91 6.89 -3.41
CA SER A 94 -14.32 5.56 -3.32
C SER A 94 -12.94 5.55 -2.64
N ALA A 95 -12.17 6.63 -2.74
CA ALA A 95 -10.85 6.73 -2.12
C ALA A 95 -10.90 6.95 -0.61
N ALA A 96 -12.02 7.50 -0.09
CA ALA A 96 -12.24 7.62 1.35
C ALA A 96 -12.45 6.26 2.06
N ILE A 97 -12.62 5.16 1.31
CA ILE A 97 -12.86 3.82 1.85
C ILE A 97 -11.61 2.96 1.65
N ASP A 98 -11.05 2.46 2.75
CA ASP A 98 -9.94 1.50 2.76
C ASP A 98 -10.43 0.08 2.37
N PRO A 99 -9.96 -0.52 1.25
CA PRO A 99 -10.37 -1.85 0.82
C PRO A 99 -9.76 -2.99 1.66
N LEU A 100 -8.76 -2.71 2.50
CA LEU A 100 -8.09 -3.69 3.37
C LEU A 100 -8.66 -3.74 4.79
N SER A 101 -9.34 -2.68 5.22
CA SER A 101 -10.01 -2.59 6.53
C SER A 101 -11.40 -3.21 6.47
N GLU A 102 -11.80 -3.93 7.52
CA GLU A 102 -13.15 -4.50 7.64
C GLU A 102 -14.21 -3.39 7.74
N ASP A 103 -13.91 -2.32 8.47
CA ASP A 103 -14.78 -1.16 8.65
C ASP A 103 -14.67 -0.14 7.49
N GLY A 104 -13.72 -0.34 6.57
CA GLY A 104 -13.48 0.55 5.44
C GLY A 104 -12.91 1.92 5.79
N LYS A 105 -12.50 2.16 7.05
CA LYS A 105 -11.99 3.45 7.51
C LYS A 105 -10.47 3.51 7.53
N TRP A 106 -9.93 4.64 7.11
CA TRP A 106 -8.52 4.98 7.25
C TRP A 106 -8.17 5.42 8.68
N LEU A 107 -6.98 5.05 9.16
CA LEU A 107 -6.39 5.66 10.34
C LEU A 107 -5.66 6.94 9.95
N LEU A 108 -5.82 7.99 10.75
CA LEU A 108 -5.28 9.30 10.46
C LEU A 108 -3.89 9.47 11.12
N VAL A 109 -2.91 9.93 10.34
CA VAL A 109 -1.53 10.15 10.79
C VAL A 109 -1.27 11.65 10.94
N GLY A 110 -1.04 12.08 12.17
CA GLY A 110 -0.72 13.48 12.49
C GLY A 110 0.67 13.94 12.03
N PRO A 111 0.91 15.26 11.90
CA PRO A 111 2.21 15.82 11.52
C PRO A 111 3.35 15.49 12.49
N GLU A 112 3.02 15.31 13.76
CA GLU A 112 3.97 14.99 14.84
C GLU A 112 3.80 13.55 15.34
N SER A 113 3.30 12.66 14.48
CA SER A 113 3.13 11.26 14.83
C SER A 113 4.47 10.51 14.79
N PRO A 114 4.83 9.72 15.83
CA PRO A 114 6.04 8.88 15.80
C PRO A 114 6.03 7.86 14.64
N VAL A 115 4.84 7.45 14.21
CA VAL A 115 4.62 6.56 13.05
C VAL A 115 5.15 7.18 11.76
N LEU A 116 4.93 8.50 11.57
CA LEU A 116 5.42 9.23 10.40
C LEU A 116 6.95 9.30 10.38
N ARG A 117 7.60 9.49 11.53
CA ARG A 117 9.06 9.51 11.66
C ARG A 117 9.68 8.15 11.30
N LYS A 118 9.12 7.06 11.82
CA LYS A 118 9.57 5.69 11.49
C LYS A 118 9.44 5.40 9.99
N PHE A 119 8.32 5.81 9.41
CA PHE A 119 8.10 5.68 7.97
C PHE A 119 9.10 6.49 7.15
N ALA A 120 9.33 7.77 7.50
CA ALA A 120 10.34 8.60 6.85
C ALA A 120 11.73 7.93 6.88
N ARG A 121 12.16 7.40 8.03
CA ARG A 121 13.44 6.67 8.13
C ARG A 121 13.49 5.45 7.22
N ARG A 122 12.39 4.68 7.12
CA ARG A 122 12.33 3.52 6.22
C ARG A 122 12.39 3.92 4.75
N VAL A 123 11.64 4.96 4.34
CA VAL A 123 11.71 5.49 2.97
C VAL A 123 13.12 5.98 2.66
N GLN A 124 13.76 6.67 3.60
CA GLN A 124 15.14 7.13 3.47
C GLN A 124 16.11 5.96 3.26
N ASN A 125 16.01 4.91 4.09
CA ASN A 125 16.84 3.71 3.99
C ASN A 125 16.61 2.99 2.64
N HIS A 126 15.35 2.84 2.22
CA HIS A 126 14.97 2.22 0.95
C HIS A 126 15.48 3.00 -0.28
N MET A 127 15.55 4.33 -0.19
CA MET A 127 16.00 5.20 -1.28
C MET A 127 17.51 5.50 -1.28
N GLY A 128 18.30 4.84 -0.43
CA GLY A 128 19.75 5.00 -0.40
C GLY A 128 20.25 6.20 0.42
N GLY A 129 19.48 6.61 1.43
CA GLY A 129 19.91 7.57 2.45
C GLY A 129 19.36 8.98 2.31
N ALA A 130 18.64 9.29 1.23
CA ALA A 130 17.99 10.59 1.04
C ALA A 130 16.46 10.44 1.02
N LEU A 131 15.76 11.32 1.74
CA LEU A 131 14.31 11.43 1.62
C LEU A 131 13.95 12.05 0.26
N PRO A 132 12.97 11.48 -0.45
CA PRO A 132 12.48 12.08 -1.68
C PRO A 132 11.85 13.45 -1.44
N SER A 133 11.96 14.34 -2.42
CA SER A 133 11.44 15.69 -2.33
C SER A 133 9.91 15.70 -2.18
N SER A 134 9.38 16.57 -1.33
CA SER A 134 7.93 16.79 -1.18
C SER A 134 7.48 17.92 -2.11
N GLU A 135 7.61 17.70 -3.42
CA GLU A 135 7.30 18.72 -4.41
C GLU A 135 5.81 19.08 -4.37
N ASN A 136 5.50 20.36 -4.59
CA ASN A 136 4.12 20.87 -4.55
C ASN A 136 3.41 20.68 -3.20
N VAL A 137 4.15 20.60 -2.08
CA VAL A 137 3.61 20.76 -0.72
C VAL A 137 4.04 22.11 -0.18
N HIS A 138 3.13 22.84 0.47
CA HIS A 138 3.43 24.15 1.01
C HIS A 138 4.60 24.11 2.03
N PRO A 139 5.59 25.03 1.95
CA PRO A 139 6.81 24.99 2.76
C PRO A 139 6.56 25.06 4.27
N ASN A 140 5.45 25.66 4.70
CA ASN A 140 5.11 25.72 6.13
C ASN A 140 4.96 24.32 6.75
N ILE A 141 4.23 23.42 6.09
CA ILE A 141 4.06 22.04 6.57
C ILE A 141 5.36 21.26 6.44
N LEU A 142 6.12 21.49 5.36
CA LEU A 142 7.40 20.82 5.16
C LEU A 142 8.42 21.17 6.25
N ASN A 143 8.49 22.44 6.66
CA ASN A 143 9.37 22.88 7.74
C ASN A 143 8.93 22.28 9.09
N GLN A 144 7.63 22.28 9.38
CA GLN A 144 7.10 21.69 10.62
C GLN A 144 7.43 20.20 10.72
N VAL A 145 7.09 19.42 9.68
CA VAL A 145 7.34 17.97 9.68
C VAL A 145 8.84 17.68 9.57
N GLY A 146 9.59 18.47 8.80
CA GLY A 146 11.04 18.36 8.64
C GLY A 146 11.79 18.49 9.97
N VAL A 147 11.40 19.45 10.82
CA VAL A 147 11.94 19.56 12.18
C VAL A 147 11.57 18.34 13.02
N PHE A 148 10.33 17.86 12.94
CA PHE A 148 9.88 16.71 13.73
C PHE A 148 10.59 15.39 13.36
N ILE A 149 10.85 15.16 12.07
CA ILE A 149 11.52 13.94 11.61
C ILE A 149 13.02 13.93 11.94
N THR A 150 13.66 15.10 11.99
CA THR A 150 15.11 15.25 12.27
C THR A 150 15.43 15.42 13.76
N SER A 151 14.46 15.86 14.56
CA SER A 151 14.61 16.00 16.01
C SER A 151 14.40 14.67 16.72
N THR A 152 15.49 13.91 16.94
CA THR A 152 15.79 13.04 18.11
C THR A 152 16.86 12.01 17.74
N ASP A 153 17.72 11.74 18.73
CA ASP A 153 18.90 10.88 18.73
C ASP A 153 18.78 9.52 18.05
N THR A 154 19.93 9.12 17.51
CA THR A 154 20.32 7.80 17.06
C THR A 154 19.89 6.69 18.03
N GLU A 155 18.75 6.06 17.76
CA GLU A 155 18.59 4.63 18.09
C GLU A 155 19.14 3.83 16.91
N PRO A 156 20.08 2.89 17.16
CA PRO A 156 20.74 2.11 16.13
C PRO A 156 19.73 1.25 15.37
N ASP A 157 20.02 1.03 14.09
CA ASP A 157 19.32 0.08 13.22
C ASP A 157 19.29 -1.31 13.88
N GLU A 158 18.18 -1.66 14.52
CA GLU A 158 17.87 -3.06 14.74
C GLU A 158 17.27 -3.61 13.45
N SER A 159 18.01 -4.56 12.88
CA SER A 159 17.71 -5.35 11.70
C SER A 159 16.23 -5.75 11.60
N GLU A 160 15.66 -5.51 10.42
CA GLU A 160 14.30 -5.85 10.02
C GLU A 160 14.06 -7.37 9.99
N ASP A 161 13.94 -8.04 11.15
CA ASP A 161 13.36 -9.39 11.19
C ASP A 161 12.81 -9.87 12.56
N SER A 162 12.52 -8.97 13.50
CA SER A 162 11.82 -9.38 14.74
C SER A 162 10.33 -9.06 14.64
N SER A 163 9.51 -10.10 14.70
CA SER A 163 8.05 -10.09 14.67
C SER A 163 7.38 -9.43 15.90
N GLU A 164 8.14 -8.72 16.73
CA GLU A 164 7.68 -8.05 17.95
C GLU A 164 8.30 -6.64 18.05
N ASP A 165 8.30 -5.92 16.94
CA ASP A 165 8.48 -4.48 16.93
C ASP A 165 7.27 -3.87 17.64
N THR A 166 7.42 -3.56 18.93
CA THR A 166 6.35 -3.00 19.75
C THR A 166 5.74 -1.84 18.97
N ASP A 167 4.44 -1.94 18.70
CA ASP A 167 3.61 -1.16 17.75
C ASP A 167 3.46 0.32 18.18
N LEU A 168 4.57 0.95 18.57
CA LEU A 168 4.65 2.26 19.19
C LEU A 168 4.08 3.29 18.22
N GLY A 169 2.94 3.85 18.61
CA GLY A 169 2.23 4.92 17.91
C GLY A 169 1.13 4.46 16.96
N TYR A 170 1.12 3.21 16.48
CA TYR A 170 0.07 2.73 15.56
C TYR A 170 -1.25 2.43 16.28
N SER A 171 -1.19 1.94 17.52
CA SER A 171 -2.37 1.70 18.37
C SER A 171 -3.04 2.99 18.85
N GLU A 172 -2.31 4.10 18.81
CA GLU A 172 -2.79 5.43 19.21
C GLU A 172 -3.42 6.18 18.04
N LEU A 173 -3.23 5.71 16.80
CA LEU A 173 -3.93 6.27 15.66
C LEU A 173 -5.44 6.03 15.81
N ARG A 174 -6.21 7.03 15.40
CA ARG A 174 -7.67 7.03 15.44
C ARG A 174 -8.21 7.33 14.05
N THR A 175 -9.46 6.95 13.82
CA THR A 175 -10.25 7.40 12.68
C THR A 175 -10.94 8.74 12.95
N ASP A 176 -10.83 9.24 14.19
CA ASP A 176 -11.56 10.40 14.67
C ASP A 176 -10.93 11.71 14.19
N SER A 177 -11.71 12.79 14.24
CA SER A 177 -11.33 14.11 13.74
C SER A 177 -10.11 14.69 14.47
N SER A 178 -8.94 14.60 13.85
CA SER A 178 -7.67 15.18 14.30
C SER A 178 -6.88 15.68 13.10
N PRO A 179 -6.17 16.82 13.20
CA PRO A 179 -5.29 17.30 12.12
C PRO A 179 -4.32 16.22 11.64
N PHE A 180 -4.34 15.93 10.34
CA PHE A 180 -3.53 14.85 9.77
C PHE A 180 -2.80 15.26 8.49
N VAL A 181 -1.68 14.58 8.22
CA VAL A 181 -0.84 14.71 7.03
C VAL A 181 -0.67 13.39 6.31
N GLY A 182 -1.44 12.37 6.65
CA GLY A 182 -1.42 11.10 5.96
C GLY A 182 -2.44 10.12 6.51
N VAL A 183 -2.60 9.01 5.81
CA VAL A 183 -3.50 7.93 6.20
C VAL A 183 -2.80 6.58 6.13
N VAL A 184 -3.29 5.63 6.92
CA VAL A 184 -2.80 4.25 6.94
C VAL A 184 -3.95 3.27 7.11
N SER A 185 -3.77 2.05 6.61
CA SER A 185 -4.77 0.99 6.75
C SER A 185 -4.84 0.47 8.19
N GLN A 186 -6.02 0.02 8.61
CA GLN A 186 -6.19 -0.68 9.89
C GLN A 186 -5.70 -2.13 9.86
N SER A 187 -5.57 -2.69 8.66
CA SER A 187 -5.13 -4.08 8.47
C SER A 187 -3.70 -4.25 8.96
N ARG A 188 -3.44 -5.27 9.78
CA ARG A 188 -2.07 -5.68 10.20
C ARG A 188 -1.54 -6.88 9.42
N ALA A 189 -2.24 -7.29 8.37
CA ALA A 189 -1.86 -8.46 7.57
C ALA A 189 -0.56 -8.21 6.80
N LYS A 190 0.19 -9.29 6.59
CA LYS A 190 1.35 -9.29 5.71
C LYS A 190 0.88 -9.09 4.26
N SER A 191 1.59 -8.23 3.54
CA SER A 191 1.28 -7.89 2.16
C SER A 191 1.96 -8.82 1.16
N VAL A 192 1.34 -9.00 0.00
CA VAL A 192 1.93 -9.64 -1.18
C VAL A 192 2.81 -8.65 -1.96
N ILE A 193 2.50 -7.35 -1.89
CA ILE A 193 3.24 -6.26 -2.53
C ILE A 193 4.07 -5.51 -1.48
N ALA A 194 5.20 -4.92 -1.90
CA ALA A 194 5.97 -4.02 -1.05
C ALA A 194 5.70 -2.55 -1.41
N TYR A 195 5.48 -1.70 -0.41
CA TYR A 195 5.37 -0.24 -0.57
C TYR A 195 6.57 0.43 0.12
N TYR A 196 7.50 1.00 -0.65
CA TYR A 196 8.82 1.43 -0.15
C TYR A 196 9.58 0.35 0.65
N GLY A 197 9.51 -0.91 0.17
CA GLY A 197 10.11 -2.06 0.86
C GLY A 197 9.31 -2.59 2.06
N ILE A 198 8.13 -2.01 2.35
CA ILE A 198 7.29 -2.40 3.48
C ILE A 198 6.30 -3.48 3.06
N GLU A 199 6.34 -4.64 3.70
CA GLU A 199 5.44 -5.78 3.44
C GLU A 199 4.31 -5.90 4.48
N ASN A 200 3.90 -4.81 5.13
CA ASN A 200 2.81 -4.81 6.12
C ASN A 200 1.87 -3.62 5.89
N HIS A 201 0.57 -3.91 5.77
CA HIS A 201 -0.46 -2.91 5.48
C HIS A 201 -0.52 -1.78 6.52
N SER A 202 -0.33 -2.09 7.81
CA SER A 202 -0.41 -1.10 8.88
C SER A 202 0.79 -0.15 8.88
N LYS A 203 1.85 -0.48 8.13
CA LYS A 203 3.07 0.33 8.00
C LYS A 203 3.05 1.17 6.71
N TRP A 204 2.04 1.01 5.84
CA TRP A 204 1.89 1.80 4.62
C TRP A 204 1.28 3.16 4.91
N ILE A 205 2.11 4.20 4.93
CA ILE A 205 1.63 5.57 5.12
C ILE A 205 1.49 6.24 3.76
N PHE A 206 0.27 6.64 3.45
CA PHE A 206 -0.03 7.47 2.31
C PHE A 206 -0.03 8.93 2.74
N THR A 207 0.98 9.68 2.34
CA THR A 207 1.18 11.07 2.73
C THR A 207 1.63 11.90 1.53
N PRO A 208 1.26 13.20 1.42
CA PRO A 208 1.80 14.07 0.40
C PRO A 208 3.30 14.30 0.48
N LEU A 209 3.90 13.96 1.61
CA LEU A 209 5.31 14.11 1.90
C LEU A 209 6.12 12.95 1.34
N PHE A 210 7.39 13.19 1.02
CA PHE A 210 8.34 12.16 0.63
C PHE A 210 7.90 11.35 -0.61
N ARG A 211 7.39 12.02 -1.65
CA ARG A 211 6.91 11.33 -2.87
C ARG A 211 7.81 11.53 -4.11
N GLY A 212 8.66 12.54 -4.10
CA GLY A 212 9.51 12.88 -5.25
C GLY A 212 8.73 13.58 -6.37
N SER A 213 9.46 14.09 -7.36
CA SER A 213 8.92 14.92 -8.46
C SER A 213 7.93 14.18 -9.39
N ASN A 214 8.00 12.84 -9.44
CA ASN A 214 7.30 12.03 -10.44
C ASN A 214 6.16 11.14 -9.89
N ALA A 215 5.74 11.32 -8.64
CA ALA A 215 4.74 10.44 -8.02
C ALA A 215 3.33 10.51 -8.64
N THR A 216 3.07 11.44 -9.56
CA THR A 216 1.83 11.45 -10.35
C THR A 216 1.72 10.24 -11.29
N THR A 217 2.75 9.40 -11.42
CA THR A 217 2.68 8.12 -12.15
C THR A 217 3.50 7.05 -11.46
N ILE A 218 2.98 6.46 -10.38
CA ILE A 218 3.57 5.24 -9.83
C ILE A 218 3.15 4.05 -10.71
N ASN A 219 3.95 3.77 -11.74
CA ASN A 219 3.89 2.50 -12.47
C ASN A 219 4.53 1.41 -11.57
N PHE A 220 3.70 0.67 -10.82
CA PHE A 220 4.11 -0.40 -9.90
C PHE A 220 4.75 -1.64 -10.56
N ASN A 221 5.23 -1.55 -11.81
CA ASN A 221 5.75 -2.68 -12.58
C ASN A 221 7.22 -2.56 -13.03
N GLN A 222 8.04 -1.73 -12.37
CA GLN A 222 9.48 -1.79 -12.60
C GLN A 222 10.13 -2.87 -11.75
N LYS A 223 10.07 -4.11 -12.25
CA LYS A 223 11.19 -5.03 -12.05
C LYS A 223 12.40 -4.38 -12.73
N LYS A 224 13.33 -3.84 -11.93
CA LYS A 224 14.61 -3.32 -12.40
C LYS A 224 15.38 -4.46 -13.08
N ILE A 225 15.33 -4.50 -14.41
CA ILE A 225 16.28 -5.29 -15.20
C ILE A 225 17.60 -4.50 -15.09
N PRO A 226 18.72 -5.10 -14.65
CA PRO A 226 19.99 -4.40 -14.63
C PRO A 226 20.38 -4.08 -16.08
N GLU A 227 20.36 -2.79 -16.40
CA GLU A 227 21.01 -2.24 -17.59
C GLU A 227 22.52 -2.41 -17.38
N ASN A 228 23.08 -3.45 -17.99
CA ASN A 228 24.51 -3.69 -18.00
C ASN A 228 25.16 -2.69 -18.95
N ASP A 229 25.86 -1.74 -18.37
CA ASP A 229 26.70 -0.76 -19.05
C ASP A 229 27.91 -1.44 -19.73
N SER A 230 28.42 -0.78 -20.77
CA SER A 230 29.72 -0.96 -21.44
C SER A 230 29.88 -2.08 -22.48
N LEU A 231 29.61 -1.75 -23.74
CA LEU A 231 30.47 -2.11 -24.87
C LEU A 231 30.73 -0.86 -25.72
N THR A 232 31.65 -0.01 -25.25
CA THR A 232 32.29 1.00 -26.08
C THR A 232 33.29 0.27 -27.00
N VAL A 233 32.96 0.15 -28.27
CA VAL A 233 33.93 -0.28 -29.29
C VAL A 233 34.81 0.92 -29.63
N PRO A 234 36.14 0.84 -29.50
CA PRO A 234 37.02 1.94 -29.86
C PRO A 234 37.08 2.07 -31.39
N ILE A 235 36.89 3.29 -31.88
CA ILE A 235 37.14 3.67 -33.27
C ILE A 235 38.65 3.81 -33.43
N GLU A 236 39.28 2.87 -34.13
CA GLU A 236 40.65 3.02 -34.63
C GLU A 236 40.62 3.82 -35.94
N ARG A 237 41.69 4.60 -36.15
CA ARG A 237 41.84 5.68 -37.14
C ARG A 237 41.69 5.26 -38.60
#